data_AF-A0A5C5TL22-F1
#
_entry.id   AF-A0A5C5TL22-F1
#
_cell.length_a   1.000
_cell.length_b   1.000
_cell.length_c   1.000
_cell.angle_alpha   90.00
_cell.angle_beta   90.00
_cell.angle_gamma   90.00
#
_symmetry.space_group_name_H-M   'P 1'
#
loop_
_entity.id
_entity.type
_entity.pdbx_description
1 polymer ?
#
loop_
_entity_poly.entity_id
_entity_poly.type
_entity_poly.pdbx_seq_one_letter_code
_entity_poly.pdbx_strand_id
1 'polypeptide(L)'
;MTVISALSRNIETMAVRTRSQKKGDIAEEFVCALIDRHPCWLARRQDRDFGVDLEAELAIPSADDQRLAGKLIKIQVKGSESWKQRDGRIAVSLHRDYLDYIAQFRLPVLLVAADVSTEKAWFIWLQEWLLENEIRLAQGERTETVTVHVPAHQQLDEGLNGPIQRIARGEEATAMVLALRELATTATSTGDTIILKSVLDLLDKIDEPNRLWTVQKTIDALIGLGPNVGFWRTQELIPSIQTIVDRLGNSLTQDQVLRLVSRGETYSRAGLQGLSRLYDRWPAHARELKLPVAFRSINLEPVAWYCDFRQRYSDLSSLDLWIALGKRSLPDTQFGPLMVANDPDVADRIFSKWPNRGDSIFLDCLVWVDQPESEETDRKSD
;
A
#
# COMPACT_ATOMS: atom_id res chain seq x y z
N MET A 1 -6.79 64.74 -29.98
CA MET A 1 -6.51 63.69 -28.98
C MET A 1 -7.68 62.73 -28.97
N THR A 2 -7.38 61.44 -28.77
CA THR A 2 -8.31 60.31 -28.62
C THR A 2 -8.66 59.55 -29.91
N VAL A 3 -8.57 58.22 -29.79
CA VAL A 3 -9.01 57.14 -30.69
C VAL A 3 -8.02 56.64 -31.76
N ILE A 4 -6.84 56.14 -31.36
CA ILE A 4 -6.19 54.95 -31.98
C ILE A 4 -5.34 54.25 -30.92
N SER A 5 -5.92 53.42 -30.03
CA SER A 5 -5.12 52.54 -29.15
C SER A 5 -5.96 51.45 -28.43
N ALA A 6 -6.84 50.74 -29.15
CA ALA A 6 -7.65 49.70 -28.50
C ALA A 6 -7.92 48.46 -29.37
N LEU A 7 -7.04 48.13 -30.31
CA LEU A 7 -7.21 46.97 -31.20
C LEU A 7 -5.96 46.08 -31.34
N SER A 8 -5.10 45.99 -30.32
CA SER A 8 -3.92 45.10 -30.42
C SER A 8 -3.54 44.34 -29.15
N ARG A 9 -4.47 44.11 -28.22
CA ARG A 9 -4.24 43.21 -27.09
C ARG A 9 -5.47 42.36 -26.82
N ASN A 10 -5.65 41.35 -27.64
CA ASN A 10 -6.33 40.10 -27.33
C ASN A 10 -6.03 39.15 -28.49
N ILE A 11 -4.74 38.82 -28.67
CA ILE A 11 -4.41 37.52 -29.25
C ILE A 11 -4.66 36.56 -28.11
N GLU A 12 -5.80 35.89 -28.16
CA GLU A 12 -6.11 34.72 -27.35
C GLU A 12 -4.86 33.85 -27.24
N THR A 13 -4.45 33.53 -26.03
CA THR A 13 -3.37 32.57 -25.77
C THR A 13 -3.80 31.22 -26.31
N MET A 14 -3.51 30.97 -27.58
CA MET A 14 -3.73 29.68 -28.24
C MET A 14 -2.93 28.62 -27.49
N ALA A 15 -3.56 27.48 -27.19
CA ALA A 15 -2.86 26.33 -26.64
C ALA A 15 -1.76 25.87 -27.62
N VAL A 16 -0.49 26.02 -27.22
CA VAL A 16 0.66 25.61 -28.04
C VAL A 16 0.97 24.14 -27.73
N ARG A 17 0.84 23.26 -28.73
CA ARG A 17 1.32 21.88 -28.63
C ARG A 17 2.83 21.88 -28.47
N THR A 18 3.32 21.39 -27.34
CA THR A 18 4.75 21.37 -27.02
C THR A 18 5.49 20.31 -27.84
N ARG A 19 6.80 20.46 -28.01
CA ARG A 19 7.64 19.43 -28.65
C ARG A 19 7.55 18.08 -27.94
N SER A 20 7.40 18.07 -26.61
CA SER A 20 7.24 16.85 -25.81
C SER A 20 5.93 16.14 -26.13
N GLN A 21 4.82 16.88 -26.25
CA GLN A 21 3.52 16.31 -26.63
C GLN A 21 3.58 15.71 -28.03
N LYS A 22 4.11 16.46 -29.02
CA LYS A 22 4.29 15.94 -30.38
C LYS A 22 5.12 14.64 -30.42
N LYS A 23 6.16 14.56 -29.60
CA LYS A 23 7.02 13.38 -29.49
C LYS A 23 6.30 12.18 -28.86
N GLY A 24 5.51 12.43 -27.81
CA GLY A 24 4.65 11.42 -27.20
C GLY A 24 3.71 10.82 -28.24
N ASP A 25 2.97 11.69 -28.94
CA ASP A 25 1.98 11.27 -29.94
C ASP A 25 2.62 10.46 -31.09
N ILE A 26 3.81 10.84 -31.57
CA ILE A 26 4.55 10.10 -32.61
C ILE A 26 5.00 8.73 -32.08
N ALA A 27 5.49 8.67 -30.84
CA ALA A 27 5.93 7.42 -30.24
C ALA A 27 4.77 6.46 -30.02
N GLU A 28 3.62 6.95 -29.54
CA GLU A 28 2.40 6.18 -29.37
C GLU A 28 1.89 5.64 -30.71
N GLU A 29 1.89 6.47 -31.76
CA GLU A 29 1.51 6.05 -33.10
C GLU A 29 2.42 4.95 -33.65
N PHE A 30 3.73 5.12 -33.51
CA PHE A 30 4.73 4.12 -33.89
C PHE A 30 4.52 2.79 -33.16
N VAL A 31 4.39 2.81 -31.83
CA VAL A 31 4.20 1.60 -31.02
C VAL A 31 2.87 0.92 -31.35
N CYS A 32 1.80 1.69 -31.50
CA CYS A 32 0.49 1.16 -31.90
C CYS A 32 0.58 0.45 -33.26
N ALA A 33 1.20 1.08 -34.27
CA ALA A 33 1.37 0.48 -35.59
C ALA A 33 2.27 -0.76 -35.56
N LEU A 34 3.32 -0.77 -34.73
CA LEU A 34 4.20 -1.93 -34.56
C LEU A 34 3.43 -3.14 -34.03
N ILE A 35 2.58 -2.94 -33.01
CA ILE A 35 1.77 -4.01 -32.43
C ILE A 35 0.67 -4.46 -33.40
N ASP A 36 -0.02 -3.53 -34.04
CA ASP A 36 -1.16 -3.84 -34.91
C ASP A 36 -0.76 -4.58 -36.20
N ARG A 37 0.49 -4.38 -36.67
CA ARG A 37 1.06 -5.16 -37.78
C ARG A 37 1.39 -6.60 -37.40
N HIS A 38 1.46 -6.92 -36.11
CA HIS A 38 1.83 -8.25 -35.66
C HIS A 38 0.65 -9.22 -35.82
N PRO A 39 0.84 -10.41 -36.42
CA PRO A 39 -0.27 -11.32 -36.73
C PRO A 39 -1.03 -11.82 -35.50
N CYS A 40 -0.41 -11.79 -34.33
CA CYS A 40 -0.99 -12.27 -33.07
C CYS A 40 -1.54 -11.17 -32.13
N TRP A 41 -1.62 -9.92 -32.56
CA TRP A 41 -2.04 -8.83 -31.68
C TRP A 41 -3.01 -7.88 -32.38
N LEU A 42 -3.91 -7.30 -31.59
CA LEU A 42 -4.75 -6.18 -31.98
C LEU A 42 -4.49 -5.04 -31.01
N ALA A 43 -4.12 -3.86 -31.52
CA ALA A 43 -3.85 -2.69 -30.69
C ALA A 43 -5.01 -1.69 -30.73
N ARG A 44 -5.29 -1.06 -29.57
CA ARG A 44 -6.32 -0.03 -29.42
C ARG A 44 -5.73 1.14 -28.64
N ARG A 45 -5.90 2.37 -29.15
CA ARG A 45 -5.57 3.58 -28.39
C ARG A 45 -6.59 3.78 -27.28
N GLN A 46 -6.13 4.31 -26.14
CA GLN A 46 -6.97 4.66 -25.01
C GLN A 46 -7.07 6.19 -24.90
N ASP A 47 -8.21 6.75 -25.27
CA ASP A 47 -8.42 8.19 -25.17
C ASP A 47 -8.70 8.59 -23.71
N ARG A 48 -7.89 9.51 -23.16
CA ARG A 48 -8.04 10.11 -21.81
C ARG A 48 -7.76 9.17 -20.63
N ASP A 49 -6.95 8.14 -20.80
CA ASP A 49 -6.53 7.30 -19.68
C ASP A 49 -5.36 7.95 -18.92
N PHE A 50 -5.35 7.84 -17.59
CA PHE A 50 -4.40 8.52 -16.69
C PHE A 50 -3.00 7.86 -16.73
N GLY A 51 -2.32 7.92 -17.87
CA GLY A 51 -1.00 7.32 -18.09
C GLY A 51 -1.03 5.90 -18.68
N VAL A 52 -2.10 5.52 -19.38
CA VAL A 52 -2.12 4.29 -20.18
C VAL A 52 -2.47 4.69 -21.61
N ASP A 53 -1.55 4.51 -22.54
CA ASP A 53 -1.72 5.06 -23.89
C ASP A 53 -2.39 4.04 -24.82
N LEU A 54 -2.06 2.75 -24.67
CA LEU A 54 -2.56 1.67 -25.51
C LEU A 54 -3.06 0.49 -24.68
N GLU A 55 -3.97 -0.26 -25.29
CA GLU A 55 -4.34 -1.61 -24.91
C GLU A 55 -4.06 -2.55 -26.08
N ALA A 56 -3.50 -3.72 -25.81
CA ALA A 56 -3.32 -4.75 -26.82
C ALA A 56 -3.99 -6.05 -26.38
N GLU A 57 -4.69 -6.70 -27.31
CA GLU A 57 -5.34 -7.98 -27.09
C GLU A 57 -4.66 -9.05 -27.93
N LEU A 58 -4.37 -10.19 -27.30
CA LEU A 58 -3.85 -11.36 -28.00
C LEU A 58 -4.92 -11.87 -28.97
N ALA A 59 -4.53 -11.99 -30.22
CA ALA A 59 -5.33 -12.57 -31.27
C ALA A 59 -4.67 -13.85 -31.77
N ILE A 60 -5.45 -14.91 -31.93
CA ILE A 60 -4.99 -16.18 -32.48
C ILE A 60 -5.16 -16.09 -34.01
N PRO A 61 -4.07 -16.17 -34.80
CA PRO A 61 -4.16 -16.17 -36.25
C PRO A 61 -4.94 -17.39 -36.74
N SER A 62 -5.83 -17.19 -37.70
CA SER A 62 -6.51 -18.20 -38.53
C SER A 62 -6.10 -18.01 -39.99
N ALA A 63 -6.59 -18.86 -40.89
CA ALA A 63 -6.22 -18.84 -42.32
C ALA A 63 -6.42 -17.46 -42.98
N ASP A 64 -7.54 -16.78 -42.69
CA ASP A 64 -7.88 -15.48 -43.28
C ASP A 64 -8.28 -14.42 -42.22
N ASP A 65 -8.34 -14.79 -40.94
CA ASP A 65 -8.88 -13.96 -39.86
C ASP A 65 -8.01 -14.00 -38.60
N GLN A 66 -8.29 -13.10 -37.67
CA GLN A 66 -7.75 -13.10 -36.32
C GLN A 66 -8.86 -13.36 -35.30
N ARG A 67 -8.71 -14.38 -34.46
CA ARG A 67 -9.66 -14.66 -33.37
C ARG A 67 -9.18 -14.05 -32.06
N LEU A 68 -9.93 -13.10 -31.54
CA LEU A 68 -9.66 -12.47 -30.25
C LEU A 68 -9.71 -13.47 -29.09
N ALA A 69 -8.68 -13.46 -28.24
CA ALA A 69 -8.51 -14.42 -27.14
C ALA A 69 -8.98 -13.91 -25.77
N GLY A 70 -9.39 -12.64 -25.65
CA GLY A 70 -9.76 -12.04 -24.36
C GLY A 70 -8.60 -11.91 -23.38
N LYS A 71 -7.35 -11.96 -23.86
CA LYS A 71 -6.13 -11.79 -23.08
C LYS A 71 -5.53 -10.43 -23.40
N LEU A 72 -5.67 -9.49 -22.47
CA LEU A 72 -5.32 -8.09 -22.70
C LEU A 72 -4.11 -7.68 -21.88
N ILE A 73 -3.34 -6.74 -22.43
CA ILE A 73 -2.31 -5.98 -21.74
C ILE A 73 -2.56 -4.49 -21.93
N LYS A 74 -2.17 -3.71 -20.93
CA LYS A 74 -2.13 -2.24 -20.98
C LYS A 74 -0.70 -1.79 -21.23
N ILE A 75 -0.51 -0.66 -21.89
CA ILE A 75 0.80 -0.18 -22.32
C ILE A 75 0.89 1.33 -22.11
N GLN A 76 1.92 1.77 -21.41
CA GLN A 76 2.36 3.16 -21.38
C GLN A 76 3.61 3.30 -22.26
N VAL A 77 3.57 4.23 -23.18
CA VAL A 77 4.64 4.60 -24.08
C VAL A 77 5.36 5.84 -23.55
N LYS A 78 6.69 5.82 -23.58
CA LYS A 78 7.54 6.99 -23.37
C LYS A 78 8.43 7.17 -24.60
N GLY A 79 8.23 8.27 -25.31
CA GLY A 79 8.99 8.62 -26.51
C GLY A 79 10.22 9.49 -26.24
N SER A 80 11.35 9.14 -26.85
CA SER A 80 12.53 10.01 -26.97
C SER A 80 13.06 10.01 -28.40
N GLU A 81 13.79 11.06 -28.79
CA GLU A 81 14.53 11.10 -30.08
C GLU A 81 15.77 10.22 -30.04
N SER A 82 16.33 10.02 -28.85
CA SER A 82 17.35 9.02 -28.58
C SER A 82 17.31 8.61 -27.11
N TRP A 83 17.58 7.35 -26.83
CA TRP A 83 17.77 6.87 -25.47
C TRP A 83 19.25 6.64 -25.18
N LYS A 84 19.74 7.23 -24.08
CA LYS A 84 21.09 6.91 -23.59
C LYS A 84 21.06 5.53 -22.97
N GLN A 85 21.75 4.58 -23.61
CA GLN A 85 21.97 3.26 -23.05
C GLN A 85 23.21 3.28 -22.16
N ARG A 86 23.08 2.78 -20.92
CA ARG A 86 24.19 2.54 -20.00
C ARG A 86 24.04 1.13 -19.43
N ASP A 87 25.11 0.35 -19.48
CA ASP A 87 25.14 -1.03 -18.99
C ASP A 87 24.00 -1.91 -19.54
N GLY A 88 23.68 -1.74 -20.83
CA GLY A 88 22.60 -2.46 -21.49
C GLY A 88 21.19 -2.10 -20.99
N ARG A 89 21.00 -0.92 -20.39
CA ARG A 89 19.73 -0.46 -19.83
C ARG A 89 19.37 0.95 -20.30
N ILE A 90 18.08 1.21 -20.38
CA ILE A 90 17.46 2.49 -20.72
C ILE A 90 16.79 3.03 -19.46
N ALA A 91 17.19 4.23 -19.02
CA ALA A 91 16.62 4.86 -17.85
C ALA A 91 15.38 5.67 -18.22
N VAL A 92 14.22 5.29 -17.66
CA VAL A 92 12.94 5.98 -17.84
C VAL A 92 12.47 6.49 -16.48
N SER A 93 12.23 7.80 -16.37
CA SER A 93 11.71 8.41 -15.14
C SER A 93 10.18 8.38 -15.15
N LEU A 94 9.58 7.88 -14.08
CA LEU A 94 8.13 7.84 -13.87
C LEU A 94 7.76 8.52 -12.55
N HIS A 95 6.59 9.15 -12.49
CA HIS A 95 6.05 9.65 -11.23
C HIS A 95 5.70 8.48 -10.31
N ARG A 96 5.94 8.65 -9.01
CA ARG A 96 5.63 7.62 -8.00
C ARG A 96 4.14 7.32 -7.92
N ASP A 97 3.29 8.34 -8.01
CA ASP A 97 1.83 8.15 -7.98
C ASP A 97 1.33 7.34 -9.18
N TYR A 98 2.01 7.44 -10.34
CA TYR A 98 1.71 6.59 -11.49
C TYR A 98 2.07 5.12 -11.20
N LEU A 99 3.21 4.85 -10.56
CA LEU A 99 3.55 3.48 -10.15
C LEU A 99 2.57 2.93 -9.10
N ASP A 100 2.15 3.76 -8.14
CA ASP A 100 1.15 3.40 -7.13
C ASP A 100 -0.22 3.12 -7.77
N TYR A 101 -0.54 3.78 -8.88
CA TYR A 101 -1.73 3.50 -9.71
C TYR A 101 -1.60 2.19 -10.49
N ILE A 102 -0.48 1.97 -11.20
CA ILE A 102 -0.22 0.74 -11.95
C ILE A 102 -0.20 -0.51 -11.06
N ALA A 103 0.28 -0.40 -9.83
CA ALA A 103 0.26 -1.49 -8.85
C ALA A 103 -1.17 -2.02 -8.55
N GLN A 104 -2.21 -1.27 -8.92
CA GLN A 104 -3.63 -1.63 -8.68
C GLN A 104 -4.29 -2.28 -9.90
N PHE A 105 -3.62 -2.30 -11.06
CA PHE A 105 -4.17 -2.93 -12.25
C PHE A 105 -4.20 -4.45 -12.10
N ARG A 106 -5.34 -5.03 -12.49
CA ARG A 106 -5.49 -6.49 -12.62
C ARG A 106 -4.90 -7.02 -13.93
N LEU A 107 -4.89 -6.19 -14.98
CA LEU A 107 -4.27 -6.54 -16.26
C LEU A 107 -2.77 -6.26 -16.21
N PRO A 108 -1.94 -7.02 -16.93
CA PRO A 108 -0.53 -6.70 -17.08
C PRO A 108 -0.32 -5.32 -17.72
N VAL A 109 0.58 -4.52 -17.15
CA VAL A 109 0.93 -3.19 -17.67
C VAL A 109 2.40 -3.17 -18.09
N LEU A 110 2.64 -2.91 -19.38
CA LEU A 110 3.98 -2.74 -19.92
C LEU A 110 4.36 -1.26 -19.98
N LEU A 111 5.61 -0.96 -19.62
CA LEU A 111 6.25 0.30 -19.98
C LEU A 111 7.06 0.06 -21.26
N VAL A 112 6.81 0.89 -22.27
CA VAL A 112 7.55 0.88 -23.54
C VAL A 112 8.36 2.16 -23.67
N ALA A 113 9.68 2.02 -23.78
CA ALA A 113 10.58 3.09 -24.16
C ALA A 113 10.72 3.07 -25.69
N ALA A 114 10.28 4.12 -26.39
CA ALA A 114 10.32 4.20 -27.83
C ALA A 114 11.32 5.28 -28.30
N ASP A 115 12.19 4.90 -29.23
CA ASP A 115 13.10 5.78 -29.94
C ASP A 115 12.50 6.13 -31.30
N VAL A 116 12.01 7.37 -31.45
CA VAL A 116 11.29 7.79 -32.67
C VAL A 116 12.22 8.02 -33.85
N SER A 117 13.53 8.18 -33.63
CA SER A 117 14.48 8.42 -34.73
C SER A 117 14.97 7.12 -35.36
N THR A 118 15.11 6.08 -34.56
CA THR A 118 15.58 4.76 -35.00
C THR A 118 14.46 3.74 -35.18
N GLU A 119 13.21 4.11 -34.87
CA GLU A 119 12.04 3.23 -34.88
C GLU A 119 12.28 1.94 -34.08
N LYS A 120 12.89 2.08 -32.90
CA LYS A 120 13.12 0.99 -31.95
C LYS A 120 12.30 1.17 -30.69
N ALA A 121 11.83 0.07 -30.13
CA ALA A 121 11.10 0.08 -28.87
C ALA A 121 11.58 -1.05 -27.96
N TRP A 122 11.66 -0.77 -26.67
CA TRP A 122 11.99 -1.73 -25.62
C TRP A 122 10.90 -1.76 -24.58
N PHE A 123 10.69 -2.90 -23.92
CA PHE A 123 9.63 -3.05 -22.94
C PHE A 123 10.13 -3.61 -21.61
N ILE A 124 9.34 -3.37 -20.57
CA ILE A 124 9.45 -4.04 -19.27
C ILE A 124 8.04 -4.20 -18.69
N TRP A 125 7.79 -5.30 -17.99
CA TRP A 125 6.55 -5.48 -17.23
C TRP A 125 6.64 -4.70 -15.92
N LEU A 126 5.82 -3.65 -15.78
CA LEU A 126 5.90 -2.76 -14.62
C LEU A 126 5.53 -3.44 -13.30
N GLN A 127 4.52 -4.30 -13.29
CA GLN A 127 4.11 -4.95 -12.04
C GLN A 127 5.18 -5.93 -11.54
N GLU A 128 5.82 -6.70 -12.43
CA GLU A 128 6.98 -7.54 -12.07
C GLU A 128 8.11 -6.70 -11.49
N TRP A 129 8.49 -5.63 -12.19
CA TRP A 129 9.52 -4.71 -11.71
C TRP A 129 9.19 -4.12 -10.32
N LEU A 130 7.91 -3.81 -10.06
CA LEU A 130 7.45 -3.31 -8.76
C LEU A 130 7.62 -4.35 -7.64
N LEU A 131 7.35 -5.63 -7.91
CA LEU A 131 7.57 -6.72 -6.96
C LEU A 131 9.05 -6.86 -6.61
N GLU A 132 9.91 -6.91 -7.63
CA GLU A 132 11.36 -7.05 -7.45
C GLU A 132 11.98 -5.87 -6.67
N ASN A 133 11.38 -4.69 -6.78
CA ASN A 133 11.87 -3.46 -6.16
C ASN A 133 11.11 -3.06 -4.88
N GLU A 134 10.20 -3.89 -4.40
CA GLU A 134 9.24 -3.57 -3.34
C GLU A 134 9.93 -3.08 -2.06
N ILE A 135 10.90 -3.84 -1.55
CA ILE A 135 11.66 -3.49 -0.33
C ILE A 135 12.37 -2.15 -0.48
N ARG A 136 13.03 -1.95 -1.64
CA ARG A 136 13.77 -0.72 -1.94
C ARG A 136 12.84 0.49 -2.01
N LEU A 137 11.66 0.34 -2.61
CA LEU A 137 10.66 1.41 -2.74
C LEU A 137 10.01 1.74 -1.39
N ALA A 138 9.86 0.75 -0.51
CA ALA A 138 9.31 0.92 0.83
C ALA A 138 10.29 1.59 1.81
N GLN A 139 11.59 1.26 1.71
CA GLN A 139 12.62 1.76 2.62
C GLN A 139 13.29 3.07 2.16
N GLY A 140 13.25 3.36 0.86
CA GLY A 140 13.86 4.57 0.30
C GLY A 140 13.10 5.85 0.63
N GLU A 141 13.80 6.99 0.59
CA GLU A 141 13.16 8.31 0.67
C GLU A 141 12.05 8.43 -0.38
N ARG A 142 10.92 9.05 0.03
CA ARG A 142 9.78 9.22 -0.87
C ARG A 142 10.05 10.35 -1.85
N THR A 143 10.73 10.04 -2.95
CA THR A 143 10.90 10.94 -4.09
C THR A 143 9.65 10.99 -4.95
N GLU A 144 9.42 12.13 -5.61
CA GLU A 144 8.32 12.33 -6.55
C GLU A 144 8.44 11.40 -7.77
N THR A 145 9.68 11.15 -8.21
CA THR A 145 9.98 10.33 -9.38
C THR A 145 10.84 9.13 -9.04
N VAL A 146 10.63 8.05 -9.79
CA VAL A 146 11.38 6.79 -9.71
C VAL A 146 11.91 6.44 -11.10
N THR A 147 13.20 6.11 -11.18
CA THR A 147 13.81 5.65 -12.43
C THR A 147 13.63 4.15 -12.59
N VAL A 148 12.94 3.74 -13.65
CA VAL A 148 12.82 2.36 -14.10
C VAL A 148 13.90 2.11 -15.16
N HIS A 149 14.61 0.98 -15.03
CA HIS A 149 15.66 0.58 -15.95
C HIS A 149 15.15 -0.50 -16.90
N VAL A 150 14.76 -0.09 -18.11
CA VAL A 150 14.28 -0.99 -19.17
C VAL A 150 15.47 -1.72 -19.81
N PRO A 151 15.51 -3.06 -19.88
CA PRO A 151 16.62 -3.78 -20.49
C PRO A 151 16.67 -3.56 -22.02
N ALA A 152 17.82 -3.12 -22.53
CA ALA A 152 17.99 -2.82 -23.96
C ALA A 152 17.98 -4.06 -24.87
N HIS A 153 18.09 -5.26 -24.29
CA HIS A 153 17.94 -6.52 -25.02
C HIS A 153 16.47 -6.98 -25.12
N GLN A 154 15.53 -6.37 -24.38
CA GLN A 154 14.10 -6.69 -24.47
C GLN A 154 13.43 -5.76 -25.48
N GLN A 155 13.63 -6.03 -26.77
CA GLN A 155 12.97 -5.29 -27.84
C GLN A 155 11.49 -5.70 -27.96
N LEU A 156 10.63 -4.73 -28.25
CA LEU A 156 9.17 -4.92 -28.27
C LEU A 156 8.74 -5.89 -29.39
N ASP A 157 9.28 -5.74 -30.59
CA ASP A 157 9.00 -6.59 -31.76
C ASP A 157 9.32 -8.08 -31.51
N GLU A 158 10.48 -8.35 -30.91
CA GLU A 158 10.87 -9.69 -30.47
C GLU A 158 9.95 -10.18 -29.32
N GLY A 159 9.61 -9.29 -28.39
CA GLY A 159 8.73 -9.58 -27.26
C GLY A 159 7.32 -10.02 -27.64
N LEU A 160 6.76 -9.47 -28.73
CA LEU A 160 5.42 -9.79 -29.22
C LEU A 160 5.26 -11.26 -29.67
N ASN A 161 6.37 -11.95 -29.98
CA ASN A 161 6.38 -13.33 -30.43
C ASN A 161 6.42 -14.37 -29.28
N GLY A 162 6.62 -13.96 -28.03
CA GLY A 162 6.75 -14.92 -26.95
C GLY A 162 6.57 -14.31 -25.55
N PRO A 163 7.56 -13.58 -25.02
CA PRO A 163 7.52 -13.05 -23.65
C PRO A 163 6.21 -12.30 -23.33
N ILE A 164 5.77 -11.41 -24.21
CA ILE A 164 4.56 -10.61 -23.98
C ILE A 164 3.29 -11.49 -24.06
N GLN A 165 3.30 -12.55 -24.88
CA GLN A 165 2.17 -13.48 -24.93
C GLN A 165 2.05 -14.27 -23.62
N ARG A 166 3.17 -14.71 -23.04
CA ARG A 166 3.18 -15.40 -21.74
C ARG A 166 2.69 -14.50 -20.61
N ILE A 167 3.13 -13.23 -20.61
CA ILE A 167 2.62 -12.21 -19.68
C ILE A 167 1.10 -12.06 -19.82
N ALA A 168 0.59 -11.89 -21.04
CA ALA A 168 -0.85 -11.72 -21.29
C ALA A 168 -1.68 -12.96 -20.91
N ARG A 169 -1.11 -14.15 -21.05
CA ARG A 169 -1.75 -15.42 -20.66
C ARG A 169 -1.67 -15.69 -19.15
N GLY A 170 -0.80 -14.97 -18.43
CA GLY A 170 -0.57 -15.18 -17.01
C GLY A 170 0.26 -16.42 -16.70
N GLU A 171 1.19 -16.78 -17.59
CA GLU A 171 2.03 -17.98 -17.47
C GLU A 171 3.26 -17.77 -16.57
N GLU A 172 3.54 -16.52 -16.18
CA GLU A 172 4.67 -16.14 -15.35
C GLU A 172 4.31 -16.21 -13.84
N ALA A 173 5.28 -16.52 -12.98
CA ALA A 173 5.07 -16.62 -11.51
C ALA A 173 4.50 -15.33 -10.91
N THR A 174 4.94 -14.18 -11.41
CA THR A 174 4.40 -12.85 -11.09
C THR A 174 2.88 -12.79 -11.30
N ALA A 175 2.33 -13.40 -12.35
CA ALA A 175 0.89 -13.37 -12.59
C ALA A 175 0.12 -14.16 -11.52
N MET A 176 0.67 -15.30 -11.07
CA MET A 176 0.11 -16.08 -9.97
C MET A 176 0.11 -15.28 -8.66
N VAL A 177 1.21 -14.57 -8.38
CA VAL A 177 1.30 -13.66 -7.23
C VAL A 177 0.20 -12.60 -7.27
N LEU A 178 0.04 -11.91 -8.40
CA LEU A 178 -0.96 -10.86 -8.55
C LEU A 178 -2.39 -11.41 -8.39
N ALA A 179 -2.67 -12.60 -8.92
CA ALA A 179 -3.96 -13.27 -8.76
C ALA A 179 -4.25 -13.65 -7.29
N LEU A 180 -3.26 -14.21 -6.58
CA LEU A 180 -3.39 -14.53 -5.15
C LEU A 180 -3.59 -13.27 -4.32
N ARG A 181 -2.89 -12.17 -4.64
CA ARG A 181 -3.08 -10.86 -3.97
C ARG A 181 -4.50 -10.33 -4.15
N GLU A 182 -5.06 -10.42 -5.34
CA GLU A 182 -6.45 -10.02 -5.60
C GLU A 182 -7.44 -10.88 -4.80
N LEU A 183 -7.19 -12.18 -4.72
CA LEU A 183 -8.01 -13.09 -3.92
C LEU A 183 -7.90 -12.80 -2.42
N ALA A 184 -6.70 -12.47 -1.90
CA ALA A 184 -6.51 -12.04 -0.51
C ALA A 184 -7.29 -10.75 -0.20
N THR A 185 -7.25 -9.78 -1.12
CA THR A 185 -7.98 -8.51 -1.00
C THR A 185 -9.49 -8.75 -0.97
N THR A 186 -9.98 -9.63 -1.85
CA THR A 186 -11.39 -10.03 -1.91
C THR A 186 -11.80 -10.74 -0.61
N ALA A 187 -11.04 -11.75 -0.19
CA ALA A 187 -11.30 -12.52 1.03
C ALA A 187 -11.33 -11.63 2.28
N THR A 188 -10.41 -10.67 2.38
CA THR A 188 -10.40 -9.68 3.45
C THR A 188 -11.67 -8.83 3.43
N SER A 189 -12.06 -8.35 2.25
CA SER A 189 -13.24 -7.50 2.07
C SER A 189 -14.55 -8.21 2.38
N THR A 190 -14.60 -9.54 2.18
CA THR A 190 -15.76 -10.39 2.49
C THR A 190 -15.69 -11.06 3.87
N GLY A 191 -14.61 -10.85 4.62
CA GLY A 191 -14.40 -11.51 5.93
C GLY A 191 -14.14 -13.01 5.85
N ASP A 192 -13.78 -13.57 4.69
CA ASP A 192 -13.52 -14.99 4.51
C ASP A 192 -12.09 -15.35 4.97
N THR A 193 -11.98 -15.68 6.24
CA THR A 193 -10.70 -16.03 6.88
C THR A 193 -10.09 -17.34 6.38
N ILE A 194 -10.92 -18.28 5.91
CA ILE A 194 -10.45 -19.58 5.43
C ILE A 194 -9.73 -19.37 4.10
N ILE A 195 -10.36 -18.61 3.19
CA ILE A 195 -9.73 -18.25 1.92
C ILE A 195 -8.50 -17.40 2.18
N LEU A 196 -8.58 -16.36 3.03
CA LEU A 196 -7.44 -15.50 3.33
C LEU A 196 -6.24 -16.31 3.85
N LYS A 197 -6.45 -17.20 4.84
CA LYS A 197 -5.40 -18.06 5.37
C LYS A 197 -4.81 -18.96 4.29
N SER A 198 -5.65 -19.58 3.47
CA SER A 198 -5.21 -20.47 2.39
C SER A 198 -4.38 -19.73 1.35
N VAL A 199 -4.77 -18.50 1.01
CA VAL A 199 -4.02 -17.64 0.09
C VAL A 199 -2.68 -17.22 0.67
N LEU A 200 -2.62 -16.83 1.95
CA LEU A 200 -1.35 -16.52 2.62
C LEU A 200 -0.43 -17.74 2.64
N ASP A 201 -0.96 -18.93 2.93
CA ASP A 201 -0.20 -20.18 2.93
C ASP A 201 0.31 -20.55 1.52
N LEU A 202 -0.38 -20.13 0.45
CA LEU A 202 0.08 -20.28 -0.93
C LEU A 202 1.16 -19.24 -1.28
N LEU A 203 0.97 -17.99 -0.89
CA LEU A 203 1.96 -16.91 -1.10
C LEU A 203 3.30 -17.23 -0.42
N ASP A 204 3.27 -17.85 0.77
CA ASP A 204 4.48 -18.28 1.49
C ASP A 204 5.29 -19.36 0.76
N LYS A 205 4.67 -20.09 -0.19
CA LYS A 205 5.31 -21.15 -0.98
C LYS A 205 5.88 -20.65 -2.31
N ILE A 206 5.62 -19.40 -2.68
CA ILE A 206 6.12 -18.81 -3.92
C ILE A 206 7.41 -18.07 -3.58
N ASP A 207 8.52 -18.45 -4.20
CA ASP A 207 9.87 -17.87 -3.98
C ASP A 207 10.05 -16.42 -4.48
N GLU A 208 8.96 -15.72 -4.83
CA GLU A 208 8.97 -14.34 -5.31
C GLU A 208 8.76 -13.32 -4.17
N PRO A 209 9.27 -12.08 -4.28
CA PRO A 209 9.12 -11.04 -3.26
C PRO A 209 7.64 -10.63 -3.08
N ASN A 210 7.00 -11.21 -2.05
CA ASN A 210 5.54 -11.15 -1.86
C ASN A 210 5.04 -10.51 -0.55
N ARG A 211 5.94 -10.11 0.34
CA ARG A 211 5.60 -9.99 1.77
C ARG A 211 5.11 -8.61 2.22
N LEU A 212 5.68 -7.49 1.77
CA LEU A 212 5.38 -6.17 2.36
C LEU A 212 4.10 -5.57 1.76
N TRP A 213 3.79 -5.85 0.50
CA TRP A 213 2.65 -5.25 -0.19
C TRP A 213 1.33 -5.97 0.11
N THR A 214 1.35 -7.30 0.32
CA THR A 214 0.18 -8.04 0.81
C THR A 214 -0.28 -7.47 2.15
N VAL A 215 0.66 -7.15 3.05
CA VAL A 215 0.38 -6.45 4.30
C VAL A 215 -0.23 -5.07 4.01
N GLN A 216 0.41 -4.27 3.15
CA GLN A 216 -0.02 -2.90 2.90
C GLN A 216 -1.43 -2.85 2.31
N LYS A 217 -1.76 -3.66 1.30
CA LYS A 217 -3.10 -3.69 0.70
C LYS A 217 -4.16 -4.25 1.64
N THR A 218 -3.82 -5.24 2.44
CA THR A 218 -4.77 -5.79 3.41
C THR A 218 -5.05 -4.76 4.51
N ILE A 219 -4.03 -4.06 4.99
CA ILE A 219 -4.16 -2.93 5.91
C ILE A 219 -4.93 -1.77 5.26
N ASP A 220 -4.66 -1.43 4.00
CA ASP A 220 -5.38 -0.39 3.26
C ASP A 220 -6.85 -0.74 3.06
N ALA A 221 -7.19 -2.02 2.81
CA ALA A 221 -8.57 -2.49 2.74
C ALA A 221 -9.27 -2.39 4.11
N LEU A 222 -8.54 -2.68 5.21
CA LEU A 222 -9.04 -2.52 6.58
C LEU A 222 -9.22 -1.05 6.99
N ILE A 223 -8.37 -0.14 6.48
CA ILE A 223 -8.43 1.31 6.73
C ILE A 223 -9.48 1.99 5.84
N GLY A 224 -9.64 1.53 4.60
CA GLY A 224 -10.54 2.08 3.58
C GLY A 224 -12.04 2.00 3.95
N LEU A 225 -12.38 1.27 5.02
CA LEU A 225 -13.72 1.26 5.60
C LEU A 225 -14.05 2.55 6.38
N GLY A 226 -13.06 3.43 6.59
CA GLY A 226 -13.21 4.75 7.19
C GLY A 226 -13.23 4.74 8.73
N PRO A 227 -13.26 5.92 9.37
CA PRO A 227 -13.25 6.05 10.83
C PRO A 227 -14.54 5.54 11.49
N ASN A 228 -15.63 5.43 10.73
CA ASN A 228 -16.98 5.12 11.21
C ASN A 228 -17.48 3.77 10.68
N VAL A 229 -16.65 2.73 10.73
CA VAL A 229 -17.12 1.37 10.46
C VAL A 229 -18.13 1.00 11.54
N GLY A 230 -19.36 0.65 11.14
CA GLY A 230 -20.37 0.18 12.10
C GLY A 230 -19.83 -1.00 12.91
N PHE A 231 -20.16 -1.04 14.20
CA PHE A 231 -19.65 -2.03 15.17
C PHE A 231 -19.61 -3.48 14.65
N TRP A 232 -20.67 -3.91 13.95
CA TRP A 232 -20.79 -5.26 13.39
C TRP A 232 -19.73 -5.57 12.34
N ARG A 233 -19.46 -4.64 11.42
CA ARG A 233 -18.45 -4.80 10.38
C ARG A 233 -17.03 -4.72 10.94
N THR A 234 -16.82 -4.02 12.06
CA THR A 234 -15.54 -4.06 12.79
C THR A 234 -15.29 -5.43 13.44
N GLN A 235 -16.32 -6.09 13.96
CA GLN A 235 -16.20 -7.43 14.55
C GLN A 235 -15.85 -8.50 13.51
N GLU A 236 -16.44 -8.43 12.31
CA GLU A 236 -16.17 -9.35 11.20
C GLU A 236 -14.71 -9.31 10.73
N LEU A 237 -13.99 -8.21 10.95
CA LEU A 237 -12.62 -8.03 10.47
C LEU A 237 -11.56 -8.46 11.49
N ILE A 238 -11.92 -8.63 12.75
CA ILE A 238 -10.98 -9.02 13.81
C ILE A 238 -10.26 -10.33 13.44
N PRO A 239 -10.95 -11.39 12.99
CA PRO A 239 -10.28 -12.63 12.60
C PRO A 239 -9.26 -12.46 11.46
N SER A 240 -9.57 -11.61 10.46
CA SER A 240 -8.66 -11.31 9.36
C SER A 240 -7.43 -10.54 9.85
N ILE A 241 -7.62 -9.52 10.70
CA ILE A 241 -6.51 -8.77 11.34
C ILE A 241 -5.61 -9.72 12.12
N GLN A 242 -6.18 -10.58 12.96
CA GLN A 242 -5.42 -11.54 13.75
C GLN A 242 -4.63 -12.52 12.87
N THR A 243 -5.24 -13.02 11.79
CA THR A 243 -4.58 -13.91 10.83
C THR A 243 -3.36 -13.24 10.17
N ILE A 244 -3.50 -11.97 9.79
CA ILE A 244 -2.40 -11.19 9.19
C ILE A 244 -1.29 -10.97 10.21
N VAL A 245 -1.61 -10.54 11.42
CA VAL A 245 -0.60 -10.28 12.48
C VAL A 245 0.10 -11.57 12.88
N ASP A 246 -0.60 -12.70 12.96
CA ASP A 246 -0.02 -13.99 13.30
C ASP A 246 1.03 -14.46 12.29
N ARG A 247 0.82 -14.15 11.01
CA ARG A 247 1.70 -14.56 9.92
C ARG A 247 2.79 -13.54 9.61
N LEU A 248 2.44 -12.26 9.61
CA LEU A 248 3.24 -11.16 9.04
C LEU A 248 3.60 -10.10 10.09
N GLY A 249 3.32 -10.33 11.37
CA GLY A 249 3.55 -9.34 12.42
C GLY A 249 5.00 -8.85 12.52
N ASN A 250 5.99 -9.70 12.20
CA ASN A 250 7.41 -9.34 12.19
C ASN A 250 7.85 -8.48 10.99
N SER A 251 7.00 -8.26 10.00
CA SER A 251 7.27 -7.38 8.86
C SER A 251 6.47 -6.08 8.91
N LEU A 252 5.57 -5.92 9.89
CA LEU A 252 4.79 -4.70 10.07
C LEU A 252 5.72 -3.51 10.35
N THR A 253 5.52 -2.41 9.64
CA THR A 253 6.21 -1.14 9.92
C THR A 253 5.49 -0.34 11.02
N GLN A 254 6.19 0.65 11.59
CA GLN A 254 5.60 1.54 12.60
C GLN A 254 4.37 2.26 12.03
N ASP A 255 4.46 2.82 10.81
CA ASP A 255 3.34 3.48 10.12
C ASP A 255 2.14 2.54 9.92
N GLN A 256 2.37 1.29 9.52
CA GLN A 256 1.30 0.31 9.33
C GLN A 256 0.55 0.02 10.64
N VAL A 257 1.27 -0.15 11.75
CA VAL A 257 0.65 -0.33 13.06
C VAL A 257 -0.13 0.91 13.49
N LEU A 258 0.43 2.11 13.26
CA LEU A 258 -0.28 3.37 13.52
C LEU A 258 -1.60 3.43 12.74
N ARG A 259 -1.58 3.14 11.44
CA ARG A 259 -2.79 3.20 10.60
C ARG A 259 -3.81 2.09 10.94
N LEU A 260 -3.34 0.92 11.37
CA LEU A 260 -4.21 -0.17 11.83
C LEU A 260 -5.01 0.25 13.08
N VAL A 261 -4.36 0.93 14.03
CA VAL A 261 -4.94 1.27 15.34
C VAL A 261 -5.61 2.64 15.36
N SER A 262 -5.04 3.66 14.73
CA SER A 262 -5.47 5.07 14.88
C SER A 262 -6.74 5.38 14.09
N ARG A 263 -7.64 6.17 14.68
CA ARG A 263 -8.91 6.62 14.08
C ARG A 263 -9.17 8.08 14.46
N GLY A 264 -8.46 8.99 13.78
CA GLY A 264 -8.45 10.41 14.14
C GLY A 264 -7.89 10.57 15.56
N GLU A 265 -8.66 11.20 16.43
CA GLU A 265 -8.33 11.39 17.85
C GLU A 265 -8.65 10.18 18.74
N THR A 266 -9.11 9.08 18.15
CA THR A 266 -9.48 7.84 18.87
C THR A 266 -8.76 6.63 18.28
N TYR A 267 -9.11 5.42 18.74
CA TYR A 267 -8.52 4.17 18.26
C TYR A 267 -9.58 3.14 17.84
N SER A 268 -9.19 2.26 16.93
CA SER A 268 -9.95 1.10 16.49
C SER A 268 -9.82 -0.03 17.51
N ARG A 269 -10.94 -0.54 18.04
CA ARG A 269 -10.92 -1.72 18.92
C ARG A 269 -10.40 -2.97 18.22
N ALA A 270 -10.77 -3.17 16.94
CA ALA A 270 -10.20 -4.27 16.15
C ALA A 270 -8.72 -4.06 15.86
N GLY A 271 -8.30 -2.81 15.63
CA GLY A 271 -6.88 -2.47 15.50
C GLY A 271 -6.11 -2.76 16.79
N LEU A 272 -6.68 -2.43 17.95
CA LEU A 272 -6.11 -2.74 19.26
C LEU A 272 -5.99 -4.25 19.51
N GLN A 273 -6.95 -5.06 19.03
CA GLN A 273 -6.83 -6.52 19.06
C GLN A 273 -5.67 -7.01 18.19
N GLY A 274 -5.45 -6.39 17.01
CA GLY A 274 -4.28 -6.64 16.20
C GLY A 274 -2.97 -6.26 16.91
N LEU A 275 -2.93 -5.10 17.57
CA LEU A 275 -1.78 -4.65 18.36
C LEU A 275 -1.48 -5.57 19.54
N SER A 276 -2.53 -5.99 20.26
CA SER A 276 -2.43 -6.97 21.34
C SER A 276 -1.81 -8.29 20.86
N ARG A 277 -2.27 -8.77 19.70
CA ARG A 277 -1.73 -9.97 19.05
C ARG A 277 -0.29 -9.79 18.59
N LEU A 278 0.08 -8.60 18.12
CA LEU A 278 1.45 -8.28 17.74
C LEU A 278 2.39 -8.38 18.93
N TYR A 279 2.00 -7.86 20.09
CA TYR A 279 2.79 -7.98 21.32
C TYR A 279 2.85 -9.43 21.83
N ASP A 280 1.77 -10.20 21.74
CA ASP A 280 1.74 -11.61 22.17
C ASP A 280 2.65 -12.48 21.30
N ARG A 281 2.65 -12.25 19.97
CA ARG A 281 3.32 -13.12 19.01
C ARG A 281 4.72 -12.67 18.63
N TRP A 282 4.96 -11.36 18.60
CA TRP A 282 6.20 -10.74 18.09
C TRP A 282 6.72 -9.64 19.04
N PRO A 283 6.92 -9.92 20.34
CA PRO A 283 7.25 -8.89 21.34
C PRO A 283 8.56 -8.16 21.05
N ALA A 284 9.57 -8.83 20.50
CA ALA A 284 10.85 -8.21 20.14
C ALA A 284 10.67 -7.17 19.02
N HIS A 285 9.99 -7.56 17.93
CA HIS A 285 9.67 -6.66 16.82
C HIS A 285 8.82 -5.47 17.27
N ALA A 286 7.79 -5.71 18.08
CA ALA A 286 6.93 -4.66 18.59
C ALA A 286 7.70 -3.57 19.39
N ARG A 287 8.78 -3.96 20.11
CA ARG A 287 9.68 -3.02 20.79
C ARG A 287 10.54 -2.22 19.80
N GLU A 288 11.08 -2.87 18.77
CA GLU A 288 11.90 -2.23 17.74
C GLU A 288 11.12 -1.11 17.01
N LEU A 289 9.80 -1.29 16.86
CA LEU A 289 8.92 -0.29 16.27
C LEU A 289 8.72 0.98 17.10
N LYS A 290 9.20 1.05 18.35
CA LYS A 290 9.11 2.25 19.22
C LYS A 290 7.69 2.86 19.27
N LEU A 291 6.67 2.00 19.31
CA LEU A 291 5.26 2.37 19.23
C LEU A 291 4.78 3.38 20.30
N PRO A 292 5.25 3.35 21.57
CA PRO A 292 4.80 4.34 22.56
C PRO A 292 5.09 5.77 22.13
N VAL A 293 6.31 6.04 21.63
CA VAL A 293 6.70 7.37 21.15
C VAL A 293 5.86 7.76 19.93
N ALA A 294 5.62 6.82 19.02
CA ALA A 294 4.86 7.07 17.80
C ALA A 294 3.38 7.40 18.06
N PHE A 295 2.73 6.72 19.00
CA PHE A 295 1.34 7.03 19.37
C PHE A 295 1.21 8.36 20.13
N ARG A 296 2.21 8.72 20.96
CA ARG A 296 2.25 10.04 21.61
C ARG A 296 2.39 11.18 20.61
N SER A 297 3.20 11.02 19.57
CA SER A 297 3.38 12.08 18.56
C SER A 297 2.11 12.39 17.75
N ILE A 298 1.09 11.52 17.82
CA ILE A 298 -0.22 11.74 17.21
C ILE A 298 -1.34 11.92 18.27
N ASN A 299 -0.98 12.23 19.51
CA ASN A 299 -1.89 12.51 20.63
C ASN A 299 -2.82 11.33 21.02
N LEU A 300 -2.42 10.08 20.77
CA LEU A 300 -3.15 8.88 21.22
C LEU A 300 -2.56 8.31 22.50
N GLU A 301 -2.58 9.11 23.58
CA GLU A 301 -1.97 8.75 24.88
C GLU A 301 -2.50 7.42 25.47
N PRO A 302 -3.80 7.07 25.42
CA PRO A 302 -4.28 5.77 25.90
C PRO A 302 -3.64 4.57 25.20
N VAL A 303 -3.37 4.69 23.90
CA VAL A 303 -2.71 3.63 23.12
C VAL A 303 -1.21 3.62 23.40
N ALA A 304 -0.58 4.77 23.56
CA ALA A 304 0.81 4.86 23.98
C ALA A 304 1.03 4.20 25.35
N TRP A 305 0.15 4.48 26.32
CA TRP A 305 0.12 3.83 27.62
C TRP A 305 0.04 2.30 27.47
N TYR A 306 -0.85 1.81 26.61
CA TYR A 306 -1.00 0.38 26.37
C TYR A 306 0.27 -0.25 25.79
N CYS A 307 0.95 0.43 24.85
CA CYS A 307 2.22 -0.01 24.31
C CYS A 307 3.32 -0.08 25.38
N ASP A 308 3.43 0.92 26.26
CA ASP A 308 4.39 0.90 27.37
C ASP A 308 4.07 -0.21 28.37
N PHE A 309 2.80 -0.37 28.72
CA PHE A 309 2.32 -1.45 29.58
C PHE A 309 2.69 -2.83 29.03
N ARG A 310 2.45 -3.07 27.73
CA ARG A 310 2.81 -4.33 27.06
C ARG A 310 4.32 -4.55 26.98
N GLN A 311 5.11 -3.49 26.91
CA GLN A 311 6.58 -3.60 26.92
C GLN A 311 7.14 -3.86 28.31
N ARG A 312 6.55 -3.24 29.35
CA ARG A 312 6.91 -3.45 30.75
C ARG A 312 6.66 -4.88 31.20
N TYR A 313 5.57 -5.48 30.72
CA TYR A 313 5.12 -6.81 31.05
C TYR A 313 5.14 -7.75 29.83
N SER A 314 6.23 -7.72 29.07
CA SER A 314 6.32 -8.44 27.78
C SER A 314 6.23 -9.96 27.86
N ASP A 315 6.41 -10.51 29.06
CA ASP A 315 6.40 -11.95 29.30
C ASP A 315 4.98 -12.47 29.60
N LEU A 316 4.02 -11.56 29.77
CA LEU A 316 2.64 -11.88 30.06
C LEU A 316 1.79 -11.77 28.80
N SER A 317 0.96 -12.79 28.56
CA SER A 317 -0.05 -12.70 27.50
C SER A 317 -1.17 -11.74 27.89
N SER A 318 -1.99 -11.35 26.91
CA SER A 318 -3.23 -10.59 27.14
C SER A 318 -4.11 -11.18 28.24
N LEU A 319 -4.24 -12.51 28.27
CA LEU A 319 -5.02 -13.23 29.27
C LEU A 319 -4.39 -13.13 30.66
N ASP A 320 -3.06 -13.24 30.75
CA ASP A 320 -2.34 -13.15 32.03
C ASP A 320 -2.40 -11.72 32.59
N LEU A 321 -2.29 -10.71 31.73
CA LEU A 321 -2.46 -9.30 32.10
C LEU A 321 -3.86 -9.01 32.62
N TRP A 322 -4.89 -9.55 31.96
CA TRP A 322 -6.27 -9.45 32.42
C TRP A 322 -6.43 -10.03 33.84
N ILE A 323 -5.92 -11.24 34.07
CA ILE A 323 -5.97 -11.90 35.38
C ILE A 323 -5.19 -11.09 36.42
N ALA A 324 -4.00 -10.60 36.09
CA ALA A 324 -3.14 -9.88 37.00
C ALA A 324 -3.72 -8.51 37.39
N LEU A 325 -4.31 -7.78 36.44
CA LEU A 325 -5.02 -6.53 36.71
C LEU A 325 -6.29 -6.77 37.55
N GLY A 326 -7.09 -7.79 37.21
CA GLY A 326 -8.27 -8.15 38.00
C GLY A 326 -7.94 -8.56 39.44
N LYS A 327 -6.76 -9.17 39.66
CA LYS A 327 -6.24 -9.50 41.00
C LYS A 327 -5.47 -8.36 41.67
N ARG A 328 -5.27 -7.22 40.99
CA ARG A 328 -4.46 -6.09 41.45
C ARG A 328 -3.04 -6.50 41.86
N SER A 329 -2.45 -7.43 41.11
CA SER A 329 -1.13 -7.99 41.40
C SER A 329 0.00 -7.36 40.59
N LEU A 330 -0.31 -6.40 39.71
CA LEU A 330 0.71 -5.66 38.96
C LEU A 330 1.16 -4.44 39.77
N PRO A 331 2.47 -4.30 40.07
CA PRO A 331 2.97 -3.27 40.96
C PRO A 331 3.01 -1.87 40.34
N ASP A 332 3.02 -1.78 39.01
CA ASP A 332 3.16 -0.53 38.28
C ASP A 332 2.23 -0.49 37.05
N THR A 333 1.28 0.43 37.06
CA THR A 333 0.33 0.65 35.95
C THR A 333 0.39 2.08 35.43
N GLN A 334 1.34 2.90 35.92
CA GLN A 334 1.47 4.29 35.50
C GLN A 334 2.50 4.41 34.38
N PHE A 335 2.05 4.89 33.21
CA PHE A 335 2.94 5.17 32.09
C PHE A 335 2.62 6.55 31.54
N GLY A 336 3.60 7.46 31.65
CA GLY A 336 3.36 8.87 31.36
C GLY A 336 2.28 9.45 32.26
N PRO A 337 1.27 10.14 31.70
CA PRO A 337 0.25 10.82 32.49
C PRO A 337 -0.97 9.94 32.79
N LEU A 338 -0.97 8.66 32.40
CA LEU A 338 -2.11 7.74 32.57
C LEU A 338 -1.76 6.57 33.48
N MET A 339 -2.76 6.09 34.22
CA MET A 339 -2.69 4.83 34.96
C MET A 339 -4.02 4.09 34.99
N VAL A 340 -3.98 2.78 35.26
CA VAL A 340 -5.17 2.04 35.72
C VAL A 340 -5.28 2.24 37.22
N ALA A 341 -6.38 2.85 37.67
CA ALA A 341 -6.61 3.10 39.09
C ALA A 341 -6.62 1.80 39.90
N ASN A 342 -5.95 1.81 41.06
CA ASN A 342 -5.90 0.67 41.98
C ASN A 342 -7.16 0.62 42.86
N ASP A 343 -8.31 0.37 42.23
CA ASP A 343 -9.64 0.37 42.84
C ASP A 343 -10.31 -1.00 42.65
N PRO A 344 -10.90 -1.62 43.70
CA PRO A 344 -11.74 -2.80 43.58
C PRO A 344 -12.79 -2.76 42.46
N ASP A 345 -13.47 -1.63 42.25
CA ASP A 345 -14.53 -1.48 41.26
C ASP A 345 -13.97 -1.51 39.83
N VAL A 346 -12.79 -0.90 39.64
CA VAL A 346 -12.05 -0.96 38.36
C VAL A 346 -11.59 -2.38 38.08
N ALA A 347 -11.07 -3.08 39.10
CA ALA A 347 -10.65 -4.47 38.97
C ALA A 347 -11.81 -5.41 38.62
N ASP A 348 -12.97 -5.27 39.29
CA ASP A 348 -14.18 -6.04 38.98
C ASP A 348 -14.71 -5.76 37.57
N ARG A 349 -14.68 -4.48 37.15
CA ARG A 349 -15.06 -4.10 35.78
C ARG A 349 -14.13 -4.71 34.74
N ILE A 350 -12.81 -4.68 34.95
CA ILE A 350 -11.85 -5.34 34.06
C ILE A 350 -12.14 -6.84 34.01
N PHE A 351 -12.32 -7.48 35.17
CA PHE A 351 -12.58 -8.91 35.27
C PHE A 351 -13.86 -9.32 34.52
N SER A 352 -14.96 -8.61 34.74
CA SER A 352 -16.27 -8.95 34.19
C SER A 352 -16.47 -8.56 32.72
N LYS A 353 -15.78 -7.53 32.22
CA LYS A 353 -16.00 -6.99 30.87
C LYS A 353 -14.96 -7.41 29.84
N TRP A 354 -13.76 -7.84 30.24
CA TRP A 354 -12.71 -8.25 29.31
C TRP A 354 -13.17 -9.36 28.33
N PRO A 355 -13.95 -10.40 28.70
CA PRO A 355 -14.37 -11.42 27.74
C PRO A 355 -15.11 -10.86 26.51
N ASN A 356 -15.79 -9.70 26.67
CA ASN A 356 -16.56 -9.05 25.61
C ASN A 356 -15.82 -7.87 24.94
N ARG A 357 -14.79 -7.32 25.58
CA ARG A 357 -14.09 -6.10 25.11
C ARG A 357 -12.62 -6.34 24.78
N GLY A 358 -12.07 -7.48 25.20
CA GLY A 358 -10.64 -7.77 25.26
C GLY A 358 -9.85 -6.61 25.86
N ASP A 359 -8.64 -6.39 25.37
CA ASP A 359 -7.69 -5.41 25.90
C ASP A 359 -8.16 -3.95 25.84
N SER A 360 -9.20 -3.65 25.06
CA SER A 360 -9.79 -2.30 25.07
C SER A 360 -10.37 -1.90 26.43
N ILE A 361 -10.70 -2.88 27.28
CA ILE A 361 -11.16 -2.60 28.65
C ILE A 361 -10.08 -1.94 29.51
N PHE A 362 -8.79 -2.20 29.25
CA PHE A 362 -7.71 -1.57 30.01
C PHE A 362 -7.71 -0.07 29.76
N LEU A 363 -7.89 0.34 28.50
CA LEU A 363 -7.96 1.73 28.08
C LEU A 363 -9.24 2.40 28.61
N ASP A 364 -10.37 1.69 28.63
CA ASP A 364 -11.65 2.18 29.20
C ASP A 364 -11.57 2.47 30.72
N CYS A 365 -10.50 2.02 31.39
CA CYS A 365 -10.27 2.14 32.83
C CYS A 365 -9.09 3.05 33.18
N LEU A 366 -8.53 3.77 32.20
CA LEU A 366 -7.45 4.72 32.45
C LEU A 366 -7.96 6.00 33.09
N VAL A 367 -7.15 6.53 33.99
CA VAL A 367 -7.33 7.84 34.61
C VAL A 367 -6.07 8.68 34.43
N TRP A 368 -6.24 9.99 34.33
CA TRP A 368 -5.12 10.93 34.37
C TRP A 368 -4.56 10.99 35.78
N VAL A 369 -3.24 10.89 35.89
CA VAL A 369 -2.56 11.17 37.14
C VAL A 369 -2.44 12.69 37.23
N ASP A 370 -3.06 13.28 38.25
CA ASP A 370 -2.93 14.71 38.51
C ASP A 370 -1.43 15.06 38.56
N GLN A 371 -0.99 15.91 37.64
CA GLN A 371 0.30 16.54 37.82
C GLN A 371 0.16 17.45 39.03
N PRO A 372 1.08 17.40 40.02
CA PRO A 372 1.07 18.42 41.06
C PRO A 372 1.12 19.77 40.36
N GLU A 373 0.10 20.60 40.60
CA GLU A 373 0.07 21.98 40.14
C GLU A 373 1.44 22.57 40.44
N SER A 374 2.19 22.92 39.39
CA SER A 374 3.44 23.64 39.55
C SER A 374 3.11 24.86 40.37
N GLU A 375 3.62 24.91 41.62
CA GLU A 375 3.41 26.01 42.56
C GLU A 375 3.45 27.33 41.80
N GLU A 376 2.26 27.85 41.55
CA GLU A 376 2.05 29.14 40.94
C GLU A 376 2.76 30.10 41.88
N THR A 377 3.86 30.67 41.38
CA THR A 377 4.75 31.49 42.17
C THR A 377 3.94 32.74 42.49
N ASP A 378 3.28 32.72 43.64
CA ASP A 378 2.56 33.82 44.25
C ASP A 378 3.62 34.86 44.67
N ARG A 379 4.22 35.51 43.67
CA ARG A 379 4.87 36.80 43.83
C ARG A 379 3.75 37.82 43.96
N LYS A 380 3.16 37.83 45.16
CA LYS A 380 2.55 39.03 45.70
C LYS A 380 3.56 40.16 45.57
N SER A 381 3.18 41.10 44.73
CA SER A 381 3.79 42.41 44.64
C SER A 381 3.29 43.18 45.86
N ASP A 382 4.14 43.32 46.87
CA ASP A 382 4.09 44.44 47.81
C ASP A 382 5.25 45.39 47.48
#